data_AF-A0A5K1K7S5-F1
#
_entry.id   AF-A0A5K1K7S5-F1
#
_cell.length_a   1.000
_cell.length_b   1.000
_cell.length_c   1.000
_cell.angle_alpha   90.00
_cell.angle_beta   90.00
_cell.angle_gamma   90.00
#
_symmetry.space_group_name_H-M   'P 1'
#
loop_
_entity.id
_entity.type
_entity.pdbx_description
1 polymer ?
#
loop_
_entity_poly.entity_id
_entity_poly.type
_entity_poly.pdbx_seq_one_letter_code
_entity_poly.pdbx_strand_id
1 'polypeptide(L)' 'MASAYYEFYRGSSVGMALTDSLDELITSGAITPQLAMKVLQQFDKSLADIMVKQVKTKTNLK' A
#
# COMPACT_ATOMS: atom_id res chain seq x y z
N MET A 1 19.21 2.90 -8.31
CA MET A 1 17.97 3.66 -8.59
C MET A 1 16.97 3.28 -7.52
N ALA A 2 16.78 4.13 -6.51
CA ALA A 2 15.76 3.87 -5.50
C ALA A 2 14.40 3.88 -6.20
N SER A 3 13.75 2.73 -6.31
CA SER A 3 12.34 2.69 -6.66
C SER A 3 11.61 3.43 -5.54
N ALA A 4 11.34 4.72 -5.75
CA ALA A 4 10.47 5.49 -4.89
C ALA A 4 9.08 4.86 -5.05
N TYR A 5 8.75 3.92 -4.17
CA TYR A 5 7.44 3.31 -4.16
C TYR A 5 6.43 4.40 -3.82
N TYR A 6 5.38 4.50 -4.62
CA TYR A 6 4.45 5.62 -4.55
C TYR A 6 3.46 5.41 -3.41
N GLU A 7 3.55 6.25 -2.38
CA GLU A 7 2.54 6.31 -1.32
C GLU A 7 1.15 6.73 -1.86
N PHE A 8 1.09 7.27 -3.09
CA PHE A 8 -0.15 7.58 -3.81
C PHE A 8 -1.15 6.43 -3.78
N TYR A 9 -0.69 5.19 -3.91
CA TYR A 9 -1.58 4.04 -3.92
C TYR A 9 -2.19 3.66 -2.57
N ARG A 10 -1.71 4.24 -1.47
CA ARG A 10 -2.36 4.11 -0.16
C ARG A 10 -3.76 4.75 -0.17
N GLY A 11 -4.01 5.71 -1.05
CA GLY A 11 -5.35 6.29 -1.29
C GLY A 11 -6.28 5.42 -2.16
N SER A 12 -5.83 4.26 -2.64
CA SER A 12 -6.72 3.30 -3.31
C SER A 12 -7.65 2.63 -2.30
N SER A 13 -8.77 2.04 -2.75
CA SER A 13 -9.70 1.33 -1.86
C SER A 13 -9.03 0.27 -0.99
N VAL A 14 -8.05 -0.47 -1.55
CA VAL A 14 -7.28 -1.47 -0.79
C VAL A 14 -6.27 -0.83 0.16
N GLY A 15 -5.66 0.29 -0.22
CA GLY A 15 -4.75 1.03 0.63
C GLY A 15 -5.46 1.63 1.85
N MET A 16 -6.65 2.20 1.67
CA MET A 16 -7.48 2.74 2.74
C MET A 16 -7.93 1.64 3.71
N ALA A 17 -8.40 0.50 3.19
CA ALA A 17 -8.77 -0.63 4.04
C ALA A 17 -7.57 -1.14 4.88
N LEU A 18 -6.37 -1.13 4.30
CA LEU A 18 -5.14 -1.49 5.02
C LEU A 18 -4.80 -0.47 6.12
N THR A 19 -4.88 0.84 5.84
CA THR A 19 -4.58 1.87 6.85
C THR A 19 -5.58 1.81 8.00
N ASP A 20 -6.87 1.64 7.72
CA ASP A 20 -7.91 1.53 8.76
C ASP A 20 -7.64 0.32 9.65
N SER A 21 -7.30 -0.83 9.06
CA SER A 21 -6.95 -2.05 9.80
C SER A 21 -5.70 -1.87 10.67
N LEU A 22 -4.69 -1.14 10.17
CA LEU A 22 -3.47 -0.85 10.93
C LEU A 22 -3.76 0.10 12.10
N ASP A 23 -4.62 1.10 11.92
CA ASP A 23 -5.02 2.03 12.97
C ASP A 23 -5.81 1.34 14.09
N GLU A 24 -6.67 0.37 13.75
CA GLU A 24 -7.36 -0.48 14.75
C GLU A 24 -6.36 -1.32 15.56
N LEU A 25 -5.35 -1.90 14.90
CA LEU A 25 -4.30 -2.68 15.57
C LEU A 25 -3.39 -1.81 16.46
N ILE A 26 -3.12 -0.57 16.05
CA ILE A 26 -2.41 0.40 16.88
C ILE A 26 -3.25 0.79 18.10
N THR A 27 -4.53 1.10 17.88
CA THR A 27 -5.46 1.55 18.94
C THR A 27 -5.68 0.46 19.99
N SER A 28 -5.74 -0.81 19.58
CA SER A 28 -5.84 -1.96 20.49
C SER A 28 -4.51 -2.31 21.18
N GLY A 29 -3.40 -1.66 20.81
CA GLY A 29 -2.06 -1.95 21.36
C GLY A 29 -1.44 -3.25 20.85
N ALA A 30 -2.03 -3.87 19.81
CA ALA A 30 -1.54 -5.11 19.23
C ALA A 30 -0.22 -4.91 18.44
N ILE A 31 -0.03 -3.74 17.83
CA ILE A 31 1.19 -3.37 17.09
C ILE A 31 1.65 -1.95 17.41
N THR A 32 2.92 -1.66 17.13
CA THR A 32 3.46 -0.30 17.25
C THR A 32 3.27 0.50 15.95
N PRO A 33 3.18 1.84 16.03
CA PRO A 33 3.11 2.69 14.84
C PRO A 33 4.28 2.48 13.87
N GLN A 34 5.48 2.24 14.39
CA GLN A 34 6.68 1.99 13.58
C GLN A 34 6.57 0.67 12.81
N LEU A 35 5.89 -0.35 13.36
CA LEU A 35 5.63 -1.59 12.65
C LEU A 35 4.60 -1.38 11.53
N ALA A 36 3.52 -0.65 11.79
CA ALA A 36 2.53 -0.29 10.77
C ALA A 36 3.17 0.47 9.58
N MET A 37 4.10 1.39 9.85
CA MET A 37 4.85 2.09 8.80
C MET A 37 5.67 1.13 7.92
N LYS A 38 6.29 0.09 8.49
CA LYS A 38 6.99 -0.93 7.72
C LYS A 38 6.04 -1.76 6.86
N VAL A 39 4.83 -2.05 7.34
CA VAL A 39 3.80 -2.74 6.57
C VAL A 39 3.38 -1.87 5.37
N LEU A 40 3.19 -0.57 5.57
CA LEU A 40 2.85 0.35 4.49
C LEU A 40 3.96 0.49 3.45
N GLN A 41 5.23 0.56 3.88
CA GLN A 41 6.37 0.53 2.95
C GLN A 41 6.41 -0.77 2.12
N GLN A 42 6.08 -1.91 2.73
CA GLN A 42 6.00 -3.18 2.03
C GLN A 42 4.82 -3.22 1.06
N PHE A 43 3.67 -2.63 1.43
CA PHE A 43 2.52 -2.47 0.55
C PHE A 43 2.86 -1.64 -0.69
N ASP A 44 3.51 -0.48 -0.53
CA ASP A 44 3.89 0.38 -1.66
C ASP A 44 4.78 -0.40 -2.65
N LYS A 45 5.71 -1.21 -2.11
CA LYS A 45 6.57 -2.08 -2.91
C LYS A 45 5.79 -3.17 -3.65
N SER A 46 5.00 -3.94 -2.93
CA SER A 46 4.27 -5.07 -3.50
C SER A 46 3.29 -4.64 -4.58
N LEU A 47 2.61 -3.51 -4.38
CA LEU A 47 1.63 -3.02 -5.35
C LEU A 47 2.30 -2.54 -6.64
N ALA A 48 3.36 -1.73 -6.53
CA ALA A 48 4.12 -1.26 -7.69
C ALA A 48 4.66 -2.44 -8.51
N ASP A 49 5.22 -3.44 -7.84
CA ASP A 49 5.73 -4.66 -8.48
C ASP A 49 4.62 -5.46 -9.19
N ILE A 50 3.46 -5.63 -8.57
CA ILE A 50 2.33 -6.36 -9.15
C ILE A 50 1.77 -5.63 -10.36
N MET A 51 1.63 -4.30 -10.29
CA MET A 51 1.15 -3.51 -11.42
C MET A 51 2.05 -3.67 -12.65
N VAL A 52 3.37 -3.65 -12.47
CA VAL A 52 4.32 -3.81 -13.58
C VAL A 52 4.35 -5.24 -14.11
N LYS A 53 4.33 -6.25 -13.23
CA LYS A 53 4.56 -7.66 -13.61
C LYS A 53 3.31 -8.37 -14.10
N GLN A 54 2.16 -8.08 -13.50
CA GLN A 54 0.93 -8.88 -13.67
C GLN A 54 -0.13 -8.16 -14.50
N VAL A 55 -0.24 -6.83 -14.40
CA VAL A 55 -1.32 -6.08 -15.08
C VAL A 55 -0.89 -5.77 -16.53
N LYS A 56 -1.56 -6.41 -17.49
CA LYS A 56 -1.28 -6.26 -18.94
C LYS A 56 -2.40 -5.57 -19.71
N THR A 57 -3.53 -5.32 -19.05
CA THR A 57 -4.73 -4.73 -19.65
C THR A 57 -4.45 -3.28 -20.06
N LYS A 58 -4.85 -2.93 -21.28
CA LYS A 58 -4.76 -1.55 -21.79
C LYS A 58 -6.16 -0.95 -21.80
N THR A 59 -6.26 0.31 -21.38
CA THR A 59 -7.51 1.07 -21.37
C THR A 59 -7.30 2.38 -22.14
N ASN A 60 -8.31 2.82 -22.88
CA ASN A 60 -8.35 4.11 -23.55
C ASN A 60 -9.40 4.99 -22.85
N LEU A 61 -9.05 6.23 -22.54
CA LEU A 61 -9.95 7.21 -21.94
C LEU A 61 -10.42 8.17 -23.04
N LYS A 62 -11.74 8.38 -23.13
CA LYS A 62 -12.38 9.30 -24.07
C LYS A 62 -12.46 10.71 -23.50
#